data_AF-I2GQT5-F1
#
_entry.id   AF-I2GQT5-F1
#
_cell.length_a   1.000
_cell.length_b   1.000
_cell.length_c   1.000
_cell.angle_alpha   90.00
_cell.angle_beta   90.00
_cell.angle_gamma   90.00
#
_symmetry.space_group_name_H-M   'P 1'
#
loop_
_entity.id
_entity.type
_entity.pdbx_description
1 polymer ?
#
loop_
_entity_poly.entity_id
_entity_poly.type
_entity_poly.pdbx_seq_one_letter_code
_entity_poly.pdbx_strand_id
1 'polypeptide(L)'
;MPELPEVEIRRQYLETSSLHQTIEHVEVEDKKLLTTDYQTLIEKLIGRQFVGTRRVGKNLFVVTDVPNVIVHMHFGMTGDLEYYHASVDRPRFARIVFAFSNGFNLGFLCPRKFERIGLVDDINAYLERKKIGDDGLAISVEQFAEAVRRKKSLIKPVLLDQSTVAGLGNWIVDEVLFQAYVHPEQRANTLTDAQIHQLHSSIQLVLQTAIRYEATYRDFPVDFLIHVREWDDSPYDDVEAHKFCPRCRTRIERKDVGGRTTFYCPNEQVIPEGT
;
A
#
# COMPACT_ATOMS: atom_id res chain seq x y z
N MET A 1 -6.46 4.15 -3.51
CA MET A 1 -5.08 3.96 -3.97
C MET A 1 -4.54 2.81 -3.17
N PRO A 2 -4.17 1.67 -3.79
CA PRO A 2 -3.56 0.56 -3.07
C PRO A 2 -2.40 1.05 -2.21
N GLU A 3 -2.48 0.79 -0.91
CA GLU A 3 -1.41 1.02 0.05
C GLU A 3 -0.78 -0.34 0.39
N LEU A 4 0.00 -0.43 1.48
CA LEU A 4 0.66 -1.69 1.83
C LEU A 4 -0.30 -2.88 1.95
N PRO A 5 -1.43 -2.78 2.69
CA PRO A 5 -2.34 -3.91 2.89
C PRO A 5 -2.91 -4.44 1.57
N GLU A 6 -3.36 -3.54 0.70
CA GLU A 6 -3.92 -3.89 -0.60
C GLU A 6 -2.89 -4.59 -1.50
N VAL A 7 -1.64 -4.15 -1.47
CA VAL A 7 -0.57 -4.80 -2.24
C VAL A 7 -0.19 -6.15 -1.62
N GLU A 8 -0.26 -6.31 -0.30
CA GLU A 8 -0.05 -7.58 0.38
C GLU A 8 -1.12 -8.62 0.01
N ILE A 9 -2.39 -8.22 -0.05
CA ILE A 9 -3.48 -9.09 -0.51
C ILE A 9 -3.24 -9.54 -1.96
N ARG A 10 -2.84 -8.62 -2.84
CA ARG A 10 -2.50 -8.93 -4.24
C ARG A 10 -1.27 -9.82 -4.37
N ARG A 11 -0.29 -9.68 -3.47
CA ARG A 11 0.86 -10.57 -3.37
C ARG A 11 0.40 -11.99 -3.06
N GLN A 12 -0.42 -12.17 -2.03
CA GLN A 12 -0.97 -13.47 -1.63
C GLN A 12 -1.82 -14.09 -2.75
N TYR A 13 -2.67 -13.29 -3.39
CA TYR A 13 -3.44 -13.72 -4.55
C TYR A 13 -2.53 -14.29 -5.65
N LEU A 14 -1.50 -13.54 -6.06
CA LEU A 14 -0.53 -13.98 -7.07
C LEU A 14 0.18 -15.28 -6.65
N GLU A 15 0.57 -15.40 -5.37
CA GLU A 15 1.20 -16.63 -4.87
C GLU A 15 0.32 -17.85 -5.02
N THR A 16 -0.97 -17.71 -4.69
CA THR A 16 -1.93 -18.81 -4.78
C THR A 16 -2.36 -19.12 -6.21
N SER A 17 -2.30 -18.15 -7.14
CA SER A 17 -2.85 -18.30 -8.48
C SER A 17 -1.82 -18.53 -9.58
N SER A 18 -0.62 -17.97 -9.47
CA SER A 18 0.23 -17.70 -10.65
C SER A 18 1.69 -18.15 -10.53
N LEU A 19 2.09 -18.76 -9.41
CA LEU A 19 3.42 -19.35 -9.29
C LEU A 19 3.52 -20.70 -10.02
N HIS A 20 4.76 -21.07 -10.34
CA HIS A 20 5.18 -22.36 -10.90
C HIS A 20 4.44 -22.76 -12.18
N GLN A 21 4.13 -21.76 -13.00
CA GLN A 21 3.48 -21.90 -14.29
C GLN A 21 4.35 -21.26 -15.37
N THR A 22 4.57 -21.97 -16.48
CA THR A 22 5.36 -21.46 -17.60
C THR A 22 4.60 -20.35 -18.32
N ILE A 23 5.23 -19.19 -18.45
CA ILE A 23 4.70 -18.06 -19.22
C ILE A 23 4.91 -18.38 -20.71
N GLU A 24 3.83 -18.60 -21.45
CA GLU A 24 3.89 -18.85 -22.89
C GLU A 24 3.88 -17.54 -23.67
N HIS A 25 3.05 -16.60 -23.24
CA HIS A 25 2.89 -15.31 -23.91
C HIS A 25 2.75 -14.16 -22.91
N VAL A 26 3.23 -12.99 -23.32
CA VAL A 26 3.00 -11.73 -22.59
C VAL A 26 2.37 -10.74 -23.56
N GLU A 27 1.16 -10.29 -23.26
CA GLU A 27 0.48 -9.26 -24.03
C GLU A 27 0.47 -7.94 -23.30
N VAL A 28 0.80 -6.85 -24.00
CA VAL A 28 0.74 -5.49 -23.44
C VAL A 28 -0.07 -4.61 -24.38
N GLU A 29 -1.28 -4.27 -23.96
CA GLU A 29 -2.19 -3.38 -24.69
C GLU A 29 -1.69 -1.92 -24.65
N ASP A 30 -1.19 -1.47 -23.50
CA ASP A 30 -0.68 -0.10 -23.32
C ASP A 30 0.78 -0.09 -22.84
N LYS A 31 1.70 0.10 -23.80
CA LYS A 31 3.14 0.12 -23.54
C LYS A 31 3.59 1.29 -22.64
N LYS A 32 2.76 2.32 -22.43
CA LYS A 32 3.09 3.44 -21.52
C LYS A 32 3.11 3.03 -20.04
N LEU A 33 2.56 1.86 -19.72
CA LEU A 33 2.59 1.28 -18.39
C LEU A 33 3.93 0.59 -18.10
N LEU A 34 4.74 0.33 -19.13
CA LEU A 34 6.02 -0.34 -18.98
C LEU A 34 7.11 0.62 -18.50
N THR A 35 7.95 0.17 -17.57
CA THR A 35 9.19 0.84 -17.17
C THR A 35 10.44 0.17 -17.75
N THR A 36 10.24 -0.88 -18.53
CA THR A 36 11.24 -1.62 -19.31
C THR A 36 10.73 -1.66 -20.75
N ASP A 37 11.62 -1.78 -21.73
CA ASP A 37 11.16 -1.92 -23.11
C ASP A 37 10.40 -3.25 -23.30
N TYR A 38 9.41 -3.22 -24.19
CA TYR A 38 8.51 -4.35 -24.44
C TYR A 38 9.25 -5.60 -24.94
N GLN A 39 10.29 -5.41 -25.75
CA GLN A 39 11.00 -6.51 -26.37
C GLN A 39 11.83 -7.28 -25.32
N THR A 40 12.60 -6.56 -24.51
CA THR A 40 13.32 -7.13 -23.37
C THR A 40 12.37 -7.79 -22.38
N LEU A 41 11.19 -7.21 -22.11
CA LEU A 41 10.20 -7.82 -21.23
C LEU A 41 9.80 -9.22 -21.73
N ILE A 42 9.46 -9.33 -23.01
CA ILE A 42 9.07 -10.61 -23.63
C ILE A 42 10.23 -11.60 -23.64
N GLU A 43 11.40 -11.18 -24.13
CA GLU A 43 12.58 -12.05 -24.27
C GLU A 43 13.03 -12.64 -22.93
N LYS A 44 12.87 -11.87 -21.85
CA LYS A 44 13.27 -12.30 -20.51
C LYS A 44 12.20 -13.15 -19.81
N LEU A 45 10.92 -13.05 -20.18
CA LEU A 45 9.83 -13.70 -19.46
C LEU A 45 9.23 -14.92 -20.17
N ILE A 46 9.19 -14.96 -21.51
CA ILE A 46 8.65 -16.13 -22.22
C ILE A 46 9.48 -17.37 -21.91
N GLY A 47 8.81 -18.48 -21.59
CA GLY A 47 9.41 -19.74 -21.18
C GLY A 47 9.87 -19.77 -19.72
N ARG A 48 9.73 -18.67 -18.97
CA ARG A 48 10.06 -18.60 -17.53
C ARG A 48 8.85 -18.85 -16.67
N GLN A 49 9.10 -18.98 -15.36
CA GLN A 49 8.06 -19.16 -14.36
C GLN A 49 8.24 -18.13 -13.25
N PHE A 50 7.12 -17.68 -12.66
CA PHE A 50 7.18 -17.03 -11.36
C PHE A 50 7.40 -18.09 -10.28
N VAL A 51 8.35 -17.87 -9.37
CA VAL A 51 8.73 -18.86 -8.34
C VAL A 51 8.64 -18.31 -6.92
N GLY A 52 8.35 -17.02 -6.77
CA GLY A 52 8.14 -16.41 -5.46
C GLY A 52 7.83 -14.94 -5.57
N THR A 53 7.52 -14.33 -4.43
CA THR A 53 7.23 -12.91 -4.36
C THR A 53 7.96 -12.25 -3.20
N ARG A 54 8.14 -10.93 -3.31
CA ARG A 54 8.53 -10.07 -2.19
C ARG A 54 7.78 -8.75 -2.32
N ARG A 55 7.20 -8.26 -1.24
CA ARG A 55 6.57 -6.94 -1.19
C ARG A 55 7.38 -6.03 -0.27
N VAL A 56 7.61 -4.80 -0.71
CA VAL A 56 8.17 -3.73 0.13
C VAL A 56 7.38 -2.44 -0.09
N GLY A 57 6.76 -1.95 0.97
CA GLY A 57 5.75 -0.92 0.93
C GLY A 57 4.64 -1.26 -0.08
N LYS A 58 4.49 -0.37 -1.07
CA LYS A 58 3.48 -0.46 -2.15
C LYS A 58 4.02 -1.10 -3.43
N ASN A 59 5.19 -1.74 -3.36
CA ASN A 59 5.85 -2.38 -4.50
C ASN A 59 5.76 -3.89 -4.34
N LEU A 60 5.30 -4.55 -5.40
CA LEU A 60 5.33 -6.00 -5.52
C LEU A 60 6.46 -6.40 -6.46
N PHE A 61 7.28 -7.33 -6.03
CA PHE A 61 8.35 -7.95 -6.81
C PHE A 61 8.01 -9.43 -6.99
N VAL A 62 7.95 -9.89 -8.23
CA VAL A 62 7.67 -11.28 -8.59
C VAL A 62 8.96 -11.88 -9.14
N VAL A 63 9.51 -12.84 -8.40
CA VAL A 63 10.78 -13.48 -8.69
C VAL A 63 10.56 -14.56 -9.74
N THR A 64 11.41 -14.61 -10.77
CA THR A 64 11.37 -15.67 -11.77
C THR A 64 12.33 -16.82 -11.43
N ASP A 65 12.21 -17.93 -12.14
CA ASP A 65 13.09 -19.10 -12.05
C ASP A 65 14.53 -18.85 -12.55
N VAL A 66 14.82 -17.64 -13.04
CA VAL A 66 16.16 -17.23 -13.44
C VAL A 66 16.66 -16.04 -12.62
N PRO A 67 17.97 -15.98 -12.32
CA PRO A 67 18.54 -14.89 -11.55
C PRO A 67 18.44 -13.57 -12.32
N ASN A 68 18.33 -12.47 -11.57
CA ASN A 68 18.31 -11.10 -12.08
C ASN A 68 17.17 -10.78 -13.08
N VAL A 69 16.09 -11.56 -13.08
CA VAL A 69 14.86 -11.21 -13.79
C VAL A 69 13.73 -11.21 -12.79
N ILE A 70 13.34 -10.03 -12.34
CA ILE A 70 12.30 -9.83 -11.32
C ILE A 70 11.28 -8.86 -11.89
N VAL A 71 10.01 -9.24 -11.91
CA VAL A 71 8.93 -8.35 -12.35
C VAL A 71 8.56 -7.43 -11.19
N HIS A 72 8.78 -6.14 -11.36
CA HIS A 72 8.27 -5.10 -10.46
C HIS A 72 6.88 -4.66 -10.91
N MET A 73 5.92 -4.64 -9.99
CA MET A 73 4.56 -4.15 -10.19
C MET A 73 4.23 -3.07 -9.17
N HIS A 74 3.68 -1.95 -9.65
CA HIS A 74 3.13 -0.88 -8.84
C HIS A 74 1.69 -0.60 -9.25
N PHE A 75 0.76 -0.72 -8.31
CA PHE A 75 -0.69 -0.76 -8.58
C PHE A 75 -1.35 0.60 -8.77
N GLY A 76 -0.58 1.69 -8.78
CA GLY A 76 -1.10 3.03 -9.03
C GLY A 76 -2.21 3.36 -8.03
N MET A 77 -3.40 3.74 -8.50
CA MET A 77 -4.51 4.13 -7.63
C MET A 77 -5.68 3.14 -7.59
N THR A 78 -5.80 2.26 -8.58
CA THR A 78 -6.94 1.35 -8.79
C THR A 78 -6.51 0.05 -9.47
N GLY A 79 -5.20 -0.22 -9.51
CA GLY A 79 -4.68 -1.40 -10.18
C GLY A 79 -5.04 -2.66 -9.40
N ASP A 80 -5.25 -3.75 -10.12
CA ASP A 80 -5.59 -5.03 -9.53
C ASP A 80 -5.07 -6.22 -10.32
N LEU A 81 -5.19 -7.42 -9.77
CA LEU A 81 -4.88 -8.67 -10.45
C LEU A 81 -6.13 -9.50 -10.65
N GLU A 82 -6.19 -10.21 -11.78
CA GLU A 82 -7.24 -11.18 -12.03
C GLU A 82 -6.67 -12.39 -12.74
N TYR A 83 -6.90 -13.57 -12.16
CA TYR A 83 -6.53 -14.86 -12.70
C TYR A 83 -7.76 -15.53 -13.31
N TYR A 84 -7.70 -15.83 -14.60
CA TYR A 84 -8.87 -16.30 -15.36
C TYR A 84 -8.48 -17.31 -16.43
N HIS A 85 -9.40 -18.22 -16.77
CA HIS A 85 -9.17 -19.22 -17.81
C HIS A 85 -9.20 -18.59 -19.21
N ALA A 86 -8.36 -19.05 -20.14
CA ALA A 86 -8.25 -18.46 -21.48
C ALA A 86 -9.54 -18.60 -22.33
N SER A 87 -10.48 -19.46 -21.93
CA SER A 87 -11.78 -19.60 -22.61
C SER A 87 -12.80 -18.53 -22.22
N VAL A 88 -12.56 -17.71 -21.19
CA VAL A 88 -13.45 -16.62 -20.81
C VAL A 88 -12.95 -15.29 -21.37
N ASP A 89 -13.86 -14.32 -21.47
CA ASP A 89 -13.52 -12.99 -21.97
C ASP A 89 -12.46 -12.33 -21.08
N ARG A 90 -11.47 -11.72 -21.74
CA ARG A 90 -10.44 -10.91 -21.08
C ARG A 90 -11.09 -9.83 -20.20
N PRO A 91 -10.68 -9.68 -18.94
CA PRO A 91 -11.19 -8.61 -18.09
C PRO A 91 -11.00 -7.23 -18.73
N ARG A 92 -12.04 -6.38 -18.66
CA ARG A 92 -12.13 -5.08 -19.36
C ARG A 92 -10.90 -4.18 -19.19
N PHE A 93 -10.25 -4.25 -18.03
CA PHE A 93 -9.11 -3.42 -17.67
C PHE A 93 -7.79 -4.16 -17.62
N ALA A 94 -7.73 -5.47 -17.92
CA ALA A 94 -6.47 -6.19 -18.05
C ALA A 94 -5.68 -5.60 -19.21
N ARG A 95 -4.66 -4.78 -18.93
CA ARG A 95 -3.83 -4.12 -19.95
C ARG A 95 -2.51 -4.83 -20.19
N ILE A 96 -2.04 -5.59 -19.20
CA ILE A 96 -0.90 -6.50 -19.31
C ILE A 96 -1.42 -7.89 -18.95
N VAL A 97 -1.11 -8.89 -19.75
CA VAL A 97 -1.56 -10.27 -19.54
C VAL A 97 -0.37 -11.20 -19.66
N PHE A 98 -0.20 -12.05 -18.64
CA PHE A 98 0.71 -13.20 -18.68
C PHE A 98 -0.12 -14.44 -18.95
N ALA A 99 0.04 -15.05 -20.12
CA ALA A 99 -0.62 -16.30 -20.46
C ALA A 99 0.27 -17.49 -20.05
N PHE A 100 -0.31 -18.42 -19.32
CA PHE A 100 0.38 -19.58 -18.78
C PHE A 100 0.04 -20.86 -19.55
N SER A 101 0.98 -21.82 -19.54
CA SER A 101 0.85 -23.11 -20.22
C SER A 101 -0.26 -24.03 -19.70
N ASN A 102 -0.84 -23.72 -18.54
CA ASN A 102 -1.97 -24.46 -17.99
C ASN A 102 -3.34 -23.98 -18.52
N GLY A 103 -3.35 -23.04 -19.48
CA GLY A 103 -4.58 -22.50 -20.07
C GLY A 103 -5.19 -21.33 -19.29
N PHE A 104 -4.50 -20.80 -18.27
CA PHE A 104 -4.94 -19.62 -17.53
C PHE A 104 -4.08 -18.39 -17.84
N ASN A 105 -4.63 -17.24 -17.49
CA ASN A 105 -4.01 -15.93 -17.66
C ASN A 105 -3.97 -15.19 -16.31
N LEU A 106 -2.89 -14.45 -16.06
CA LEU A 106 -2.85 -13.39 -15.05
C LEU A 106 -2.94 -12.02 -15.74
N GLY A 107 -4.06 -11.34 -15.55
CA GLY A 107 -4.27 -9.97 -15.99
C GLY A 107 -3.84 -8.97 -14.93
N PHE A 108 -3.02 -7.98 -15.33
CA PHE A 108 -2.80 -6.77 -14.55
C PHE A 108 -3.81 -5.70 -14.99
N LEU A 109 -4.76 -5.41 -14.11
CA LEU A 109 -5.85 -4.48 -14.35
C LEU A 109 -5.34 -3.06 -14.16
N CYS A 110 -5.51 -2.22 -15.17
CA CYS A 110 -5.04 -0.83 -15.16
C CYS A 110 -6.15 0.14 -15.60
N PRO A 111 -7.21 0.34 -14.78
CA PRO A 111 -8.35 1.18 -15.16
C PRO A 111 -7.97 2.65 -15.39
N ARG A 112 -7.02 3.17 -14.59
CA ARG A 112 -6.62 4.59 -14.60
C ARG A 112 -5.24 4.84 -15.21
N LYS A 113 -4.52 3.79 -15.62
CA LYS A 113 -3.22 3.85 -16.30
C LYS A 113 -2.10 4.52 -15.48
N PHE A 114 -2.23 4.50 -14.16
CA PHE A 114 -1.18 4.94 -13.22
C PHE A 114 -0.34 3.76 -12.69
N GLU A 115 -0.73 2.56 -13.07
CA GLU A 115 -0.05 1.32 -12.82
C GLU A 115 1.28 1.29 -13.59
N ARG A 116 2.31 0.67 -13.01
CA ARG A 116 3.62 0.51 -13.66
C ARG A 116 4.09 -0.92 -13.50
N ILE A 117 4.69 -1.45 -14.56
CA ILE A 117 5.30 -2.78 -14.56
C ILE A 117 6.61 -2.77 -15.33
N GLY A 118 7.59 -3.54 -14.87
CA GLY A 118 8.85 -3.70 -15.60
C GLY A 118 9.74 -4.73 -14.94
N LEU A 119 10.96 -4.84 -15.45
CA LEU A 119 11.98 -5.74 -14.94
C LEU A 119 12.98 -4.98 -14.06
N VAL A 120 13.42 -5.65 -13.00
CA VAL A 120 14.49 -5.21 -12.12
C VAL A 120 15.45 -6.39 -11.89
N ASP A 121 16.73 -6.08 -11.78
CA ASP A 121 17.77 -7.11 -11.65
C ASP A 121 18.05 -7.47 -10.17
N ASP A 122 17.83 -6.50 -9.28
CA ASP A 122 18.02 -6.64 -7.84
C ASP A 122 17.01 -5.76 -7.07
N ILE A 123 16.36 -6.35 -6.07
CA ILE A 123 15.32 -5.68 -5.29
C ILE A 123 15.94 -4.58 -4.41
N ASN A 124 17.05 -4.85 -3.73
CA ASN A 124 17.63 -3.91 -2.78
C ASN A 124 18.20 -2.68 -3.49
N ALA A 125 18.89 -2.86 -4.62
CA ALA A 125 19.38 -1.79 -5.47
C ALA A 125 18.23 -0.96 -6.09
N TYR A 126 17.09 -1.58 -6.38
CA TYR A 126 15.88 -0.85 -6.78
C TYR A 126 15.37 0.05 -5.64
N LEU A 127 15.23 -0.50 -4.43
CA LEU A 127 14.72 0.22 -3.27
C LEU A 127 15.62 1.42 -2.93
N GLU A 128 16.94 1.22 -2.91
CA GLU A 128 17.93 2.27 -2.66
C GLU A 128 17.83 3.40 -3.70
N ARG A 129 17.83 3.06 -5.00
CA ARG A 129 17.71 4.03 -6.10
C ARG A 129 16.43 4.84 -6.01
N LYS A 130 15.33 4.21 -5.60
CA LYS A 130 14.02 4.86 -5.45
C LYS A 130 13.84 5.53 -4.09
N LYS A 131 14.83 5.43 -3.19
CA LYS A 131 14.77 5.94 -1.81
C LYS A 131 13.54 5.42 -1.07
N ILE A 132 13.25 4.13 -1.22
CA ILE A 132 12.18 3.45 -0.49
C ILE A 132 12.78 2.98 0.84
N GLY A 133 12.18 3.43 1.94
CA GLY A 133 12.59 3.08 3.30
C GLY A 133 12.17 1.66 3.68
N ASP A 134 12.38 1.33 4.96
CA ASP A 134 12.01 0.03 5.49
C ASP A 134 10.50 -0.20 5.44
N ASP A 135 10.13 -1.47 5.31
CA ASP A 135 8.74 -1.88 5.17
C ASP A 135 7.93 -1.57 6.44
N GLY A 136 6.73 -1.01 6.29
CA GLY A 136 5.87 -0.70 7.43
C GLY A 136 5.55 -1.87 8.36
N LEU A 137 5.55 -3.12 7.87
CA LEU A 137 5.37 -4.32 8.71
C LEU A 137 6.67 -4.85 9.33
N ALA A 138 7.85 -4.45 8.82
CA ALA A 138 9.13 -5.02 9.22
C ALA A 138 10.07 -4.03 9.91
N ILE A 139 9.85 -2.73 9.76
CA ILE A 139 10.67 -1.67 10.36
C ILE A 139 10.68 -1.81 11.88
N SER A 140 11.86 -1.74 12.50
CA SER A 140 11.97 -1.74 13.97
C SER A 140 11.60 -0.36 14.53
N VAL A 141 11.28 -0.30 15.83
CA VAL A 141 10.98 0.99 16.46
C VAL A 141 12.20 1.92 16.48
N GLU A 142 13.41 1.38 16.58
CA GLU A 142 14.67 2.13 16.54
C GLU A 142 14.90 2.74 15.15
N GLN A 143 14.73 1.94 14.09
CA GLN A 143 14.86 2.41 12.70
C GLN A 143 13.81 3.49 12.40
N PHE A 144 12.58 3.28 12.83
CA PHE A 144 11.49 4.25 12.68
C PHE A 144 11.80 5.57 13.42
N ALA A 145 12.26 5.48 14.68
CA ALA A 145 12.63 6.65 15.47
C ALA A 145 13.73 7.48 14.81
N GLU A 146 14.78 6.82 14.29
CA GLU A 146 15.87 7.47 13.56
C GLU A 146 15.36 8.19 12.30
N ALA A 147 14.50 7.53 11.52
CA ALA A 147 13.94 8.09 10.30
C ALA A 147 13.06 9.33 10.57
N VAL A 148 12.22 9.28 11.62
CA VAL A 148 11.28 10.35 11.96
C VAL A 148 11.98 11.56 12.59
N ARG A 149 12.89 11.34 13.56
CA ARG A 149 13.53 12.44 14.32
C ARG A 149 14.38 13.37 13.44
N ARG A 150 14.87 12.89 12.30
CA ARG A 150 15.63 13.70 11.32
C ARG A 150 14.78 14.72 10.57
N LYS A 151 13.45 14.57 10.58
CA LYS A 151 12.53 15.39 9.79
C LYS A 151 11.99 16.53 10.66
N LYS A 152 12.10 17.77 10.16
CA LYS A 152 11.58 18.99 10.84
C LYS A 152 10.17 19.39 10.38
N SER A 153 9.59 18.63 9.45
CA SER A 153 8.24 18.83 8.92
C SER A 153 7.18 18.23 9.83
N LEU A 154 5.92 18.52 9.51
CA LEU A 154 4.74 17.94 10.17
C LEU A 154 4.75 16.41 10.05
N ILE A 155 4.26 15.70 11.07
CA ILE A 155 4.33 14.23 11.13
C ILE A 155 3.53 13.55 10.02
N LYS A 156 2.36 14.05 9.63
CA LYS A 156 1.57 13.43 8.55
C LYS A 156 2.36 13.35 7.22
N PRO A 157 2.91 14.46 6.69
CA PRO A 157 3.79 14.41 5.52
C PRO A 157 5.00 13.47 5.69
N VAL A 158 5.57 13.38 6.89
CA VAL A 158 6.70 12.49 7.17
C VAL A 158 6.32 11.01 7.05
N LEU A 159 5.14 10.62 7.52
CA LEU A 159 4.64 9.25 7.40
C LEU A 159 4.19 8.91 5.97
N LEU A 160 3.82 9.91 5.16
CA LEU A 160 3.50 9.72 3.74
C LEU A 160 4.75 9.59 2.86
N ASP A 161 5.90 10.10 3.32
CA ASP A 161 7.18 9.99 2.65
C ASP A 161 7.65 8.53 2.68
N GLN A 162 7.63 7.88 1.51
CA GLN A 162 8.01 6.47 1.37
C GLN A 162 9.49 6.21 1.70
N SER A 163 10.32 7.24 1.84
CA SER A 163 11.70 7.12 2.34
C SER A 163 11.80 7.04 3.87
N THR A 164 10.77 7.45 4.59
CA THR A 164 10.72 7.33 6.07
C THR A 164 10.25 5.94 6.46
N VAL A 165 9.10 5.52 5.94
CA VAL A 165 8.50 4.20 6.15
C VAL A 165 7.70 3.85 4.91
N ALA A 166 8.01 2.71 4.30
CA ALA A 166 7.40 2.32 3.05
C ALA A 166 6.03 1.68 3.31
N GLY A 167 5.03 2.07 2.52
CA GLY A 167 3.73 1.40 2.52
C GLY A 167 2.56 2.21 3.04
N LEU A 168 2.80 3.23 3.87
CA LEU A 168 1.73 4.07 4.39
C LEU A 168 1.24 5.05 3.32
N GLY A 169 -0.05 5.23 3.19
CA GLY A 169 -0.66 6.28 2.38
C GLY A 169 -1.69 7.06 3.18
N ASN A 170 -2.63 7.70 2.49
CA ASN A 170 -3.36 8.81 3.09
C ASN A 170 -4.32 8.39 4.19
N TRP A 171 -5.05 7.29 3.99
CA TRP A 171 -6.01 6.86 5.00
C TRP A 171 -5.31 6.16 6.16
N ILE A 172 -4.28 5.34 5.88
CA ILE A 172 -3.51 4.64 6.92
C ILE A 172 -2.81 5.65 7.82
N VAL A 173 -2.24 6.72 7.27
CA VAL A 173 -1.58 7.74 8.09
C VAL A 173 -2.57 8.46 9.02
N ASP A 174 -3.79 8.78 8.54
CA ASP A 174 -4.82 9.37 9.41
C ASP A 174 -5.20 8.42 10.55
N GLU A 175 -5.42 7.14 10.22
CA GLU A 175 -5.75 6.11 11.19
C GLU A 175 -4.63 5.91 12.22
N VAL A 176 -3.38 5.76 11.77
CA VAL A 176 -2.22 5.60 12.64
C VAL A 176 -2.07 6.77 13.61
N LEU A 177 -2.22 8.00 13.11
CA LEU A 177 -2.13 9.20 13.95
C LEU A 177 -3.27 9.27 14.97
N PHE A 178 -4.47 8.85 14.58
CA PHE A 178 -5.63 8.76 15.47
C PHE A 178 -5.41 7.71 16.55
N GLN A 179 -5.01 6.49 16.20
CA GLN A 179 -4.71 5.43 17.16
C GLN A 179 -3.53 5.79 18.08
N ALA A 180 -2.62 6.66 17.63
CA ALA A 180 -1.49 7.14 18.42
C ALA A 180 -1.74 8.42 19.22
N TYR A 181 -2.92 9.03 19.15
CA TYR A 181 -3.23 10.32 19.80
C TYR A 181 -2.28 11.47 19.37
N VAL A 182 -1.74 11.40 18.16
CA VAL A 182 -0.80 12.41 17.64
C VAL A 182 -1.54 13.32 16.65
N HIS A 183 -1.44 14.63 16.84
CA HIS A 183 -2.00 15.59 15.89
C HIS A 183 -1.25 15.56 14.56
N PRO A 184 -1.94 15.55 13.40
CA PRO A 184 -1.29 15.44 12.08
C PRO A 184 -0.31 16.57 11.76
N GLU A 185 -0.45 17.72 12.42
CA GLU A 185 0.44 18.88 12.29
C GLU A 185 1.46 19.02 13.42
N GLN A 186 1.59 18.04 14.33
CA GLN A 186 2.71 18.04 15.25
C GLN A 186 4.02 17.89 14.46
N ARG A 187 5.06 18.65 14.82
CA ARG A 187 6.37 18.52 14.19
C ARG A 187 7.00 17.17 14.54
N ALA A 188 7.50 16.47 13.52
CA ALA A 188 8.06 15.12 13.71
C ALA A 188 9.25 15.10 14.69
N ASN A 189 10.08 16.14 14.69
CA ASN A 189 11.23 16.26 15.59
C ASN A 189 10.88 16.71 17.02
N THR A 190 9.61 16.94 17.35
CA THR A 190 9.15 17.25 18.72
C THR A 190 8.42 16.09 19.37
N LEU A 191 8.26 14.96 18.66
CA LEU A 191 7.65 13.76 19.21
C LEU A 191 8.53 13.18 20.32
N THR A 192 7.90 12.85 21.44
CA THR A 192 8.56 12.13 22.54
C THR A 192 8.78 10.67 22.18
N ASP A 193 9.67 10.00 22.91
CA ASP A 193 9.95 8.57 22.73
C ASP A 193 8.68 7.73 22.91
N ALA A 194 7.85 8.06 23.90
CA ALA A 194 6.56 7.42 24.10
C ALA A 194 5.63 7.58 22.88
N GLN A 195 5.56 8.77 22.28
CA GLN A 195 4.77 9.00 21.06
C GLN A 195 5.33 8.22 19.87
N ILE A 196 6.65 8.11 19.72
CA ILE A 196 7.28 7.32 18.65
C ILE A 196 6.96 5.83 18.81
N HIS A 197 7.07 5.28 20.02
CA HIS A 197 6.70 3.89 20.32
C HIS A 197 5.21 3.63 20.04
N GLN A 198 4.34 4.57 20.43
CA GLN A 198 2.91 4.47 20.19
C GLN A 198 2.58 4.55 18.69
N LEU A 199 3.23 5.43 17.94
CA LEU A 199 3.08 5.53 16.47
C LEU A 199 3.51 4.23 15.79
N HIS A 200 4.66 3.68 16.15
CA HIS A 200 5.15 2.42 15.60
C HIS A 200 4.18 1.26 15.88
N SER A 201 3.69 1.16 17.12
CA SER A 201 2.70 0.14 17.49
C SER A 201 1.37 0.33 16.74
N SER A 202 0.95 1.58 16.53
CA SER A 202 -0.25 1.92 15.77
C SER A 202 -0.11 1.58 14.28
N ILE A 203 1.08 1.75 13.70
CA ILE A 203 1.38 1.30 12.33
C ILE A 203 1.16 -0.22 12.22
N GLN A 204 1.71 -1.00 13.15
CA GLN A 204 1.52 -2.46 13.14
C GLN A 204 0.04 -2.83 13.27
N LEU A 205 -0.67 -2.23 14.23
CA LEU A 205 -2.09 -2.46 14.45
C LEU A 205 -2.92 -2.21 13.18
N VAL A 206 -2.76 -1.04 12.57
CA VAL A 206 -3.56 -0.63 11.42
C VAL A 206 -3.26 -1.50 10.19
N LEU A 207 -1.97 -1.74 9.90
CA LEU A 207 -1.58 -2.55 8.75
C LEU A 207 -2.05 -4.00 8.89
N GLN A 208 -1.87 -4.62 10.05
CA GLN A 208 -2.30 -6.00 10.29
C GLN A 208 -3.82 -6.13 10.27
N THR A 209 -4.55 -5.15 10.80
CA THR A 209 -6.02 -5.13 10.75
C THR A 209 -6.51 -5.03 9.30
N ALA A 210 -5.90 -4.13 8.52
CA ALA A 210 -6.27 -3.95 7.12
C ALA A 210 -6.01 -5.19 6.26
N ILE A 211 -4.90 -5.90 6.52
CA ILE A 211 -4.61 -7.17 5.85
C ILE A 211 -5.62 -8.25 6.27
N ARG A 212 -5.91 -8.36 7.57
CA ARG A 212 -6.84 -9.37 8.12
C ARG A 212 -8.23 -9.29 7.51
N TYR A 213 -8.75 -8.09 7.32
CA TYR A 213 -10.07 -7.85 6.75
C TYR A 213 -10.03 -7.63 5.23
N GLU A 214 -8.91 -7.94 4.58
CA GLU A 214 -8.73 -7.78 3.12
C GLU A 214 -9.06 -6.37 2.59
N ALA A 215 -8.85 -5.34 3.41
CA ALA A 215 -9.26 -3.96 3.17
C ALA A 215 -10.77 -3.76 2.90
N THR A 216 -11.61 -4.68 3.40
CA THR A 216 -13.07 -4.55 3.46
C THR A 216 -13.44 -3.64 4.64
N TYR A 217 -13.55 -2.34 4.38
CA TYR A 217 -13.57 -1.31 5.42
C TYR A 217 -14.77 -1.39 6.37
N ARG A 218 -15.95 -1.82 5.90
CA ARG A 218 -17.13 -2.04 6.75
C ARG A 218 -16.89 -3.02 7.90
N ASP A 219 -15.97 -3.98 7.73
CA ASP A 219 -15.70 -5.02 8.72
C ASP A 219 -14.58 -4.62 9.71
N PHE A 220 -14.01 -3.43 9.55
CA PHE A 220 -13.00 -2.93 10.47
C PHE A 220 -13.63 -2.63 11.84
N PRO A 221 -12.85 -2.71 12.93
CA PRO A 221 -13.34 -2.39 14.26
C PRO A 221 -14.01 -1.02 14.32
N VAL A 222 -15.11 -0.91 15.06
CA VAL A 222 -15.94 0.32 15.11
C VAL A 222 -15.16 1.54 15.61
N ASP A 223 -14.10 1.33 16.40
CA ASP A 223 -13.23 2.36 16.94
C ASP A 223 -12.15 2.85 15.96
N PHE A 224 -12.14 2.37 14.72
CA PHE A 224 -11.28 2.88 13.66
C PHE A 224 -11.85 4.18 13.06
N LEU A 225 -10.96 5.11 12.74
CA LEU A 225 -11.29 6.38 12.12
C LEU A 225 -11.77 6.21 10.66
N ILE A 226 -11.37 5.14 9.96
CA ILE A 226 -11.71 4.88 8.55
C ILE A 226 -13.21 5.08 8.24
N HIS A 227 -14.09 4.73 9.17
CA HIS A 227 -15.54 4.82 9.02
C HIS A 227 -16.03 6.25 8.72
N VAL A 228 -15.29 7.28 9.16
CA VAL A 228 -15.59 8.69 8.85
C VAL A 228 -15.51 9.01 7.35
N ARG A 229 -14.79 8.18 6.58
CA ARG A 229 -14.55 8.41 5.14
C ARG A 229 -15.71 7.98 4.27
N GLU A 230 -16.67 7.23 4.81
CA GLU A 230 -17.89 6.82 4.10
C GLU A 230 -17.59 6.08 2.78
N TRP A 231 -16.51 5.28 2.77
CA TRP A 231 -16.10 4.49 1.59
C TRP A 231 -16.86 3.16 1.47
N ASP A 232 -17.54 2.77 2.54
CA ASP A 232 -18.31 1.54 2.67
C ASP A 232 -19.53 1.82 3.56
N ASP A 233 -20.38 0.80 3.76
CA ASP A 233 -21.52 0.88 4.66
C ASP A 233 -21.08 1.25 6.08
N SER A 234 -21.87 2.10 6.76
CA SER A 234 -21.60 2.46 8.15
C SER A 234 -21.69 1.20 9.04
N PRO A 235 -20.71 0.95 9.93
CA PRO A 235 -20.78 -0.18 10.86
C PRO A 235 -21.71 0.10 12.06
N TYR A 236 -22.36 1.26 12.10
CA TYR A 236 -23.23 1.71 13.19
C TYR A 236 -24.71 1.64 12.78
N ASP A 237 -25.59 1.33 13.74
CA ASP A 237 -27.05 1.42 13.55
C ASP A 237 -27.50 2.86 13.28
N ASP A 238 -26.91 3.83 14.02
CA ASP A 238 -27.05 5.25 13.72
C ASP A 238 -26.02 5.63 12.64
N VAL A 239 -26.52 5.82 11.42
CA VAL A 239 -25.71 6.12 10.24
C VAL A 239 -24.98 7.47 10.29
N GLU A 240 -25.16 8.31 11.32
CA GLU A 240 -24.37 9.53 11.49
C GLU A 240 -23.29 9.38 12.59
N ALA A 241 -23.32 8.28 13.35
CA ALA A 241 -22.42 8.06 14.47
C ALA A 241 -20.94 7.98 14.05
N HIS A 242 -20.64 7.51 12.84
CA HIS A 242 -19.28 7.46 12.29
C HIS A 242 -18.64 8.83 12.08
N LYS A 243 -19.42 9.93 12.13
CA LYS A 243 -18.90 11.31 12.03
C LYS A 243 -18.35 11.85 13.35
N PHE A 244 -18.50 11.10 14.43
CA PHE A 244 -18.02 11.45 15.76
C PHE A 244 -16.93 10.49 16.20
N CYS A 245 -15.99 10.99 17.01
CA CYS A 245 -14.91 10.19 17.56
C CYS A 245 -15.48 9.01 18.36
N PRO A 246 -15.05 7.77 18.06
CA PRO A 246 -15.54 6.59 18.79
C PRO A 246 -15.11 6.58 20.27
N ARG A 247 -14.12 7.39 20.65
CA ARG A 247 -13.59 7.50 22.03
C ARG A 247 -14.30 8.58 22.85
N CYS A 248 -14.23 9.84 22.43
CA CYS A 248 -14.78 10.99 23.19
C CYS A 248 -16.05 11.62 22.61
N ARG A 249 -16.59 11.09 21.50
CA ARG A 249 -17.78 11.62 20.82
C ARG A 249 -17.66 13.05 20.28
N THR A 250 -16.49 13.67 20.29
CA THR A 250 -16.25 14.93 19.57
C THR A 250 -16.38 14.71 18.07
N ARG A 251 -16.98 15.64 17.34
CA ARG A 251 -17.10 15.54 15.88
C ARG A 251 -15.70 15.47 15.24
N ILE A 252 -15.50 14.51 14.33
CA ILE A 252 -14.24 14.41 13.58
C ILE A 252 -14.13 15.60 12.64
N GLU A 253 -12.96 16.22 12.63
CA GLU A 253 -12.66 17.33 11.73
C GLU A 253 -11.96 16.85 10.47
N ARG A 254 -12.23 17.56 9.37
CA ARG A 254 -11.59 17.37 8.07
C ARG A 254 -10.84 18.63 7.69
N LYS A 255 -9.54 18.51 7.40
CA LYS A 255 -8.69 19.61 6.89
C LYS A 255 -7.66 19.13 5.89
N ASP A 256 -6.91 20.06 5.29
CA ASP A 256 -5.79 19.75 4.42
C ASP A 256 -4.45 19.90 5.16
N VAL A 257 -3.65 18.84 5.18
CA VAL A 257 -2.30 18.84 5.77
C VAL A 257 -1.33 18.30 4.72
N GLY A 258 -0.37 19.12 4.30
CA GLY A 258 0.60 18.75 3.25
C GLY A 258 -0.06 18.43 1.90
N GLY A 259 -1.16 19.11 1.54
CA GLY A 259 -1.87 18.90 0.29
C GLY A 259 -2.65 17.58 0.24
N ARG A 260 -3.06 17.06 1.40
CA ARG A 260 -3.84 15.85 1.54
C ARG A 260 -4.99 16.06 2.50
N THR A 261 -6.18 15.62 2.09
CA THR A 261 -7.35 15.57 2.97
C THR A 261 -7.05 14.65 4.15
N THR A 262 -7.29 15.19 5.35
CA THR A 262 -6.89 14.66 6.65
C THR A 262 -8.09 14.66 7.57
N PHE A 263 -8.37 13.51 8.18
CA PHE A 263 -9.36 13.38 9.24
C PHE A 263 -8.66 13.21 10.57
N TYR A 264 -9.16 13.86 11.62
CA TYR A 264 -8.59 13.79 12.96
C TYR A 264 -9.63 14.19 14.03
N CYS A 265 -9.43 13.76 15.26
CA CYS A 265 -10.25 14.18 16.39
C CYS A 265 -9.58 15.37 17.12
N PRO A 266 -10.19 16.57 17.12
CA PRO A 266 -9.57 17.75 17.72
C PRO A 266 -9.41 17.67 19.25
N ASN A 267 -10.18 16.80 19.92
CA ASN A 267 -10.10 16.60 21.37
C ASN A 267 -9.03 15.57 21.79
N GLU A 268 -8.78 14.54 20.96
CA GLU A 268 -7.86 13.43 21.30
C GLU A 268 -6.46 13.66 20.76
N GLN A 269 -6.35 14.42 19.66
CA GLN A 269 -5.11 14.66 18.96
C GLN A 269 -4.77 16.15 19.10
N VAL A 270 -4.22 16.53 20.25
CA VAL A 270 -3.86 17.93 20.56
C VAL A 270 -2.36 18.13 20.35
N ILE A 271 -1.95 19.29 19.83
CA ILE A 271 -0.52 19.65 19.76
C ILE A 271 -0.06 20.05 21.17
N PRO A 272 1.00 19.43 21.74
CA PRO A 272 1.52 19.82 23.03
C PRO A 272 1.95 21.30 23.05
N GLU A 273 1.59 22.03 24.11
CA GLU A 273 1.99 23.43 24.28
C GLU A 273 3.52 23.57 24.25
N GLY A 274 4.03 24.52 23.46
CA GLY A 274 5.47 24.79 23.36
C GLY A 274 6.25 23.93 22.35
N THR A 275 5.59 23.19 21.46
CA THR A 275 6.20 22.39 20.38
C THR A 275 6.00 22.95 18.97
#